data_AF-F5LC96-F1
#
_entry.id   AF-F5LC96-F1
#
_cell.length_a   1.000
_cell.length_b   1.000
_cell.length_c   1.000
_cell.angle_alpha   90.00
_cell.angle_beta   90.00
_cell.angle_gamma   90.00
#
_symmetry.space_group_name_H-M   'P 1'
#
loop_
_entity.id
_entity.type
_entity.pdbx_description
1 polymer ?
#
loop_
_entity_poly.entity_id
_entity_poly.type
_entity_poly.pdbx_seq_one_letter_code
_entity_poly.pdbx_strand_id
1 'polypeptide(L)'
;MFSYKPLKRLLVEKEMSKTEFMNYMGFSSSTTAKIWKNENVALSILDDICNKLECKISDVIEHIPSDDYIDEDGRYVLKIKDNVQK
;
A
#
# COMPACT_ATOMS: atom_id res chain seq x y z
N MET A 1 -9.39 5.47 -3.03
CA MET A 1 -8.25 4.92 -3.79
C MET A 1 -7.50 3.92 -2.92
N PHE A 2 -6.78 2.96 -3.49
CA PHE A 2 -5.92 2.06 -2.70
C PHE A 2 -4.51 2.63 -2.55
N SER A 3 -3.92 2.44 -1.37
CA SER A 3 -2.54 2.79 -1.04
C SER A 3 -1.78 1.52 -0.66
N TYR A 4 -0.54 1.40 -1.16
CA TYR A 4 0.42 0.36 -0.76
C TYR A 4 1.43 0.89 0.27
N LYS A 5 1.10 1.98 0.98
CA LYS A 5 1.90 2.45 2.13
C LYS A 5 2.04 1.35 3.20
N PRO A 6 1.02 0.51 3.51
CA PRO A 6 1.18 -0.61 4.43
C PRO A 6 2.27 -1.58 3.98
N LEU A 7 2.26 -2.00 2.70
CA LEU A 7 3.30 -2.88 2.16
C LEU A 7 4.69 -2.27 2.33
N LYS A 8 4.87 -0.98 2.06
CA LYS A 8 6.18 -0.31 2.23
C LYS A 8 6.66 -0.36 3.68
N ARG A 9 5.77 -0.22 4.67
CA ARG A 9 6.11 -0.37 6.09
C ARG A 9 6.49 -1.81 6.41
N LEU A 10 5.69 -2.77 5.95
CA LEU A 10 5.97 -4.20 6.14
C LEU A 10 7.34 -4.60 5.59
N LEU A 11 7.73 -4.07 4.42
CA LEU A 11 9.03 -4.34 3.83
C LEU A 11 10.18 -3.75 4.67
N VAL A 12 10.00 -2.56 5.25
CA VAL A 12 10.98 -1.97 6.17
C VAL A 12 11.12 -2.81 7.44
N GLU A 13 9.99 -3.26 8.02
CA GLU A 13 9.99 -4.15 9.20
C GLU A 13 10.66 -5.50 8.93
N LYS A 14 10.63 -5.98 7.67
CA LYS A 14 11.30 -7.20 7.22
C LYS A 14 12.72 -6.97 6.67
N GLU A 15 13.25 -5.75 6.78
CA GLU A 15 14.57 -5.36 6.23
C GLU A 15 14.74 -5.69 4.73
N MET A 16 13.66 -5.60 3.96
CA MET A 16 13.61 -5.99 2.55
C MET A 16 13.54 -4.75 1.65
N SER A 17 14.52 -4.59 0.75
CA SER A 17 14.49 -3.53 -0.25
C SER A 17 13.45 -3.80 -1.34
N LYS A 18 13.11 -2.76 -2.12
CA LYS A 18 12.25 -2.89 -3.32
C LYS A 18 12.75 -3.98 -4.27
N THR A 19 14.06 -4.01 -4.52
CA THR A 19 14.68 -4.95 -5.47
C THR A 19 14.59 -6.37 -4.94
N GLU A 20 14.86 -6.57 -3.65
CA GLU A 20 14.71 -7.88 -3.00
C GLU A 20 13.27 -8.34 -3.01
N PHE A 21 12.30 -7.47 -2.70
CA PHE A 21 10.88 -7.78 -2.82
C PHE A 21 10.52 -8.22 -4.24
N MET A 22 10.93 -7.47 -5.27
CA MET A 22 10.66 -7.82 -6.66
C MET A 22 11.22 -9.21 -7.01
N ASN A 23 12.46 -9.48 -6.61
CA ASN A 23 13.13 -10.76 -6.84
C ASN A 23 12.46 -11.91 -6.07
N TYR A 24 12.10 -11.68 -4.81
CA TYR A 24 11.43 -12.64 -3.93
C TYR A 24 10.03 -13.00 -4.44
N MET A 25 9.29 -11.99 -4.90
CA MET A 25 7.96 -12.18 -5.48
C MET A 25 8.02 -12.80 -6.87
N GLY A 26 9.11 -12.60 -7.62
CA GLY A 26 9.19 -13.00 -9.03
C GLY A 26 8.29 -12.15 -9.94
N PHE A 27 7.95 -10.94 -9.50
CA PHE A 27 7.11 -10.01 -10.27
C PHE A 27 7.91 -9.28 -11.33
N SER A 28 7.25 -8.96 -12.44
CA SER A 28 7.85 -8.12 -13.47
C SER A 28 8.09 -6.69 -12.96
N SER A 29 8.99 -5.98 -13.64
CA SER A 29 9.22 -4.55 -13.39
C SER A 29 7.95 -3.72 -13.56
N SER A 30 7.04 -4.11 -14.47
CA SER A 30 5.78 -3.40 -14.69
C SER A 30 4.82 -3.55 -13.51
N THR A 31 4.63 -4.77 -12.99
CA THR A 31 3.79 -5.01 -11.80
C THR A 31 4.35 -4.29 -10.58
N THR A 32 5.66 -4.37 -10.37
CA THR A 32 6.34 -3.66 -9.27
C THR A 32 6.21 -2.15 -9.42
N ALA A 33 6.30 -1.59 -10.63
CA ALA A 33 6.08 -0.16 -10.86
C ALA A 33 4.66 0.28 -10.49
N LYS A 34 3.63 -0.51 -10.84
CA LYS A 34 2.24 -0.23 -10.47
C LYS A 34 2.04 -0.16 -8.96
N ILE A 35 2.55 -1.16 -8.23
CA ILE A 35 2.49 -1.22 -6.76
C ILE A 35 3.14 0.04 -6.15
N TRP A 36 4.33 0.43 -6.64
CA TRP A 36 5.05 1.58 -6.08
C TRP A 36 4.34 2.92 -6.32
N LYS A 37 3.59 3.02 -7.42
CA LYS A 37 2.81 4.18 -7.84
C LYS A 37 1.37 4.18 -7.32
N ASN A 38 0.99 3.22 -6.47
CA ASN A 38 -0.39 3.04 -5.99
C ASN A 38 -1.43 2.80 -7.11
N GLU A 39 -1.02 2.14 -8.18
CA GLU A 39 -1.93 1.73 -9.25
C GLU A 39 -2.60 0.39 -8.93
N ASN A 40 -3.76 0.15 -9.54
CA ASN A 40 -4.48 -1.11 -9.37
C ASN A 40 -3.71 -2.30 -9.97
N VAL A 41 -3.68 -3.39 -9.22
CA VAL A 41 -3.21 -4.71 -9.67
C VAL A 41 -4.36 -5.72 -9.53
N ALA A 42 -4.19 -6.90 -10.12
CA ALA A 42 -5.16 -7.98 -9.94
C ALA A 42 -5.15 -8.48 -8.49
N LEU A 43 -6.29 -8.93 -7.97
CA LEU A 43 -6.38 -9.47 -6.61
C LEU A 43 -5.45 -10.69 -6.38
N SER A 44 -5.16 -11.46 -7.42
CA SER A 44 -4.19 -12.57 -7.36
C SER A 44 -2.78 -12.11 -6.98
N ILE A 45 -2.37 -10.91 -7.39
CA ILE A 45 -1.07 -10.34 -6.99
C ILE A 45 -1.07 -10.02 -5.49
N LEU A 46 -2.20 -9.56 -4.94
CA LEU A 46 -2.32 -9.30 -3.51
C LEU A 46 -2.31 -10.61 -2.71
N ASP A 47 -3.00 -11.64 -3.21
CA ASP A 47 -2.99 -12.98 -2.62
C ASP A 47 -1.57 -13.58 -2.60
N ASP A 48 -0.84 -13.48 -3.71
CA ASP A 48 0.56 -13.90 -3.79
C ASP A 48 1.43 -13.19 -2.74
N ILE A 49 1.26 -11.87 -2.57
CA ILE A 49 1.99 -11.09 -1.55
C ILE A 49 1.64 -11.58 -0.15
N CYS A 50 0.34 -11.77 0.15
CA CYS A 50 -0.11 -12.23 1.47
C CYS A 50 0.49 -13.61 1.80
N ASN A 51 0.45 -14.54 0.84
CA ASN A 51 0.97 -15.89 1.02
C ASN A 51 2.49 -15.92 1.15
N LYS A 52 3.23 -15.18 0.29
CA LYS A 52 4.71 -15.19 0.33
C LYS A 52 5.27 -14.43 1.52
N LEU A 53 4.64 -13.34 1.96
CA LEU A 53 5.10 -12.56 3.11
C LEU A 53 4.49 -13.00 4.44
N GLU A 54 3.59 -13.99 4.41
CA GLU A 54 2.83 -14.51 5.55
C GLU A 54 2.14 -13.38 6.34
N CYS A 55 1.37 -12.55 5.62
CA CYS A 55 0.74 -11.35 6.18
C CYS A 55 -0.74 -11.23 5.80
N LYS A 56 -1.46 -10.33 6.47
CA LYS A 56 -2.85 -10.03 6.15
C LYS A 56 -2.91 -9.02 5.02
N ILE A 57 -4.05 -8.99 4.32
CA ILE A 57 -4.28 -7.99 3.25
C ILE A 57 -4.16 -6.55 3.75
N SER A 58 -4.50 -6.28 5.02
CA SER A 58 -4.36 -4.96 5.67
C SER A 58 -2.90 -4.52 5.84
N ASP A 59 -1.95 -5.46 5.82
CA ASP A 59 -0.52 -5.20 5.89
C ASP A 59 0.03 -4.85 4.50
N VAL A 60 -0.74 -5.10 3.43
CA VAL A 60 -0.35 -4.87 2.04
C VAL A 60 -1.00 -3.60 1.49
N ILE A 61 -2.31 -3.46 1.67
CA ILE A 61 -3.11 -2.35 1.12
C ILE A 61 -4.07 -1.76 2.14
N GLU A 62 -4.36 -0.48 1.96
CA GLU A 62 -5.42 0.23 2.65
C GLU A 62 -6.26 1.03 1.66
N HIS A 63 -7.56 1.18 1.94
CA HIS A 63 -8.40 2.10 1.19
C HIS A 63 -8.33 3.50 1.82
N ILE A 64 -8.04 4.50 0.99
CA ILE A 64 -8.08 5.92 1.34
C ILE A 64 -9.33 6.54 0.70
N PRO A 65 -10.30 7.05 1.48
CA PRO A 65 -11.43 7.82 0.97
C PRO A 65 -10.98 8.99 0.08
N SER A 66 -11.77 9.36 -0.92
CA SER A 66 -11.39 10.38 -1.92
C SER A 66 -11.09 11.77 -1.36
N ASP A 67 -11.64 12.09 -0.19
CA ASP A 67 -11.46 13.38 0.49
C ASP A 67 -10.36 13.34 1.56
N ASP A 68 -9.84 12.16 1.91
CA ASP A 68 -8.86 11.96 2.97
C ASP A 68 -7.45 11.77 2.42
N TYR A 69 -6.45 11.99 3.26
CA TYR A 69 -5.06 11.69 2.94
C TYR A 69 -4.33 11.15 4.16
N ILE A 70 -3.24 10.45 3.90
CA ILE A 70 -2.32 10.00 4.93
C ILE A 70 -1.14 10.96 4.91
N ASP A 71 -0.82 11.56 6.05
CA ASP A 71 0.34 12.44 6.19
C ASP A 71 1.66 11.65 6.05
N GLU A 72 2.79 12.35 6.09
CA GLU A 72 4.11 11.73 6.02
C GLU A 72 4.33 10.68 7.12
N ASP A 73 3.84 10.97 8.34
CA ASP A 73 3.94 10.11 9.52
C ASP A 73 3.02 8.88 9.49
N GLY A 74 2.08 8.78 8.54
CA GLY A 74 1.17 7.63 8.48
C GLY A 74 -0.14 7.82 9.24
N ARG A 75 -0.45 9.04 9.69
CA ARG A 75 -1.74 9.34 10.31
C ARG A 75 -2.79 9.60 9.25
N TYR A 76 -3.98 9.07 9.49
CA TYR A 76 -5.16 9.44 8.73
C TYR A 76 -5.54 10.89 9.06
N VAL A 77 -5.56 11.73 8.03
CA VAL A 77 -6.00 13.12 8.14
C VAL A 77 -7.34 13.24 7.43
N LEU A 78 -8.39 13.43 8.22
CA LEU A 78 -9.70 13.78 7.70
C LEU A 78 -9.63 15.20 7.15
N LYS A 79 -10.08 15.42 5.92
CA LYS A 79 -10.48 16.78 5.54
C LYS A 79 -11.75 17.09 6.31
N ILE A 80 -11.60 17.75 7.46
CA ILE A 80 -12.74 18.40 8.10
C ILE A 80 -13.31 19.34 7.03
N LYS A 81 -14.50 19.03 6.50
CA LYS A 81 -15.30 20.02 5.80
C LYS A 81 -15.66 21.03 6.88
N ASP A 82 -15.07 22.22 6.82
CA ASP A 82 -15.51 23.36 7.62
C ASP A 82 -16.99 23.62 7.29
N ASN A 83 -17.87 22.91 7.98
CA ASN A 83 -19.30 23.17 8.04
C ASN A 83 -19.59 23.64 9.46
N VAL A 84 -18.93 24.73 9.84
CA VAL A 84 -19.54 25.66 10.80
C VAL A 84 -20.63 26.39 10.03
N GLN A 85 -21.77 25.71 9.89
CA GLN A 85 -22.99 26.32 9.41
C GLN A 85 -23.37 27.42 10.41
N LYS A 86 -23.41 28.64 9.89
CA LYS A 86 -23.85 29.88 10.51
C LYS A 86 -25.28 29.80 11.03
#